data_AF-A0A496T6V1-F1
#
_entry.id   AF-A0A496T6V1-F1
#
_cell.length_a   1.000
_cell.length_b   1.000
_cell.length_c   1.000
_cell.angle_alpha   90.00
_cell.angle_beta   90.00
_cell.angle_gamma   90.00
#
_symmetry.space_group_name_H-M   'P 1'
#
loop_
_entity.id
_entity.type
_entity.pdbx_description
1 polymer ?
#
loop_
_entity_poly.entity_id
_entity_poly.type
_entity_poly.pdbx_seq_one_letter_code
_entity_poly.pdbx_strand_id
1 'polypeptide(L)' 'MNPAVQRTMQFQGLRQGQANRAIKVETHVGGKGVNVARVLKQLGVENVVLC' A
#
# COMPACT_ATOMS: atom_id res chain seq x y z
N MET A 1 14.10 4.49 -8.99
CA MET A 1 13.10 4.22 -7.93
C MET A 1 11.78 3.90 -8.63
N ASN A 2 11.04 2.87 -8.23
CA ASN A 2 9.77 2.47 -8.87
C ASN A 2 8.59 2.75 -7.91
N PRO A 3 8.09 4.00 -7.85
CA PRO A 3 6.91 4.32 -7.07
C PRO A 3 5.68 3.64 -7.69
N ALA A 4 4.83 3.07 -6.84
CA ALA A 4 3.63 2.36 -7.27
C ALA A 4 2.43 2.78 -6.44
N VAL A 5 1.27 2.95 -7.08
CA VAL A 5 0.00 3.06 -6.36
C VAL A 5 -0.44 1.65 -6.00
N GLN A 6 -0.43 1.33 -4.71
CA GLN A 6 -0.83 0.02 -4.21
C GLN A 6 -2.23 0.10 -3.63
N ARG A 7 -3.10 -0.83 -4.04
CA ARG A 7 -4.43 -1.01 -3.44
C ARG A 7 -4.49 -2.31 -2.66
N THR A 8 -4.92 -2.21 -1.40
CA THR A 8 -5.24 -3.36 -0.56
C THR A 8 -6.75 -3.44 -0.45
N MET A 9 -7.32 -4.58 -0.84
CA MET A 9 -8.76 -4.80 -0.85
C MET A 9 -9.11 -5.94 0.10
N GLN A 10 -10.08 -5.70 0.99
CA GLN A 10 -10.59 -6.70 1.90
C GLN A 10 -11.93 -7.22 1.39
N PHE A 11 -12.11 -8.53 1.40
CA PHE A 11 -13.32 -9.21 0.96
C PHE A 11 -13.84 -10.11 2.08
N GLN A 12 -15.15 -10.26 2.18
CA GLN A 12 -15.76 -11.24 3.10
C GLN A 12 -15.47 -12.69 2.65
N GLY A 13 -15.27 -12.90 1.35
CA GLY A 13 -14.86 -14.16 0.74
C GLY A 13 -14.51 -13.95 -0.73
N LEU A 14 -13.71 -14.86 -1.30
CA LEU A 14 -13.32 -14.83 -2.71
C LEU A 14 -14.03 -15.96 -3.46
N ARG A 15 -14.72 -15.60 -4.55
CA ARG A 15 -15.39 -16.54 -5.47
C ARG A 15 -14.72 -16.47 -6.83
N GLN A 16 -14.06 -17.56 -7.22
CA GLN A 16 -13.39 -17.66 -8.52
C GLN A 16 -14.43 -17.64 -9.65
N GLY A 17 -14.10 -16.96 -10.75
CA GLY A 17 -14.99 -16.83 -11.91
C GLY A 17 -16.18 -15.89 -11.71
N GLN A 18 -16.29 -15.19 -10.58
CA GLN A 18 -17.34 -14.21 -10.31
C GLN A 18 -16.77 -12.83 -9.95
N ALA A 19 -17.61 -11.81 -10.05
CA ALA A 19 -17.29 -10.48 -9.55
C ALA A 19 -17.28 -10.49 -8.01
N ASN A 20 -16.15 -10.09 -7.41
CA ASN A 20 -15.99 -9.98 -5.97
C ASN A 20 -16.12 -8.51 -5.55
N ARG A 21 -16.99 -8.20 -4.58
CA ARG A 21 -17.14 -6.84 -4.03
C ARG A 21 -16.34 -6.71 -2.75
N ALA A 22 -15.41 -5.76 -2.73
CA ALA A 22 -14.63 -5.47 -1.53
C ALA A 22 -15.50 -4.77 -0.48
N ILE A 23 -15.33 -5.17 0.78
CA ILE A 23 -15.94 -4.49 1.93
C ILE A 23 -15.10 -3.31 2.40
N LYS A 24 -13.81 -3.28 2.04
CA LYS A 24 -12.89 -2.17 2.31
C LYS A 24 -11.85 -2.09 1.22
N VAL A 25 -11.49 -0.87 0.83
CA VAL A 25 -10.40 -0.59 -0.11
C VAL A 25 -9.52 0.49 0.48
N GLU A 26 -8.23 0.21 0.60
CA GLU A 26 -7.23 1.19 1.02
C GLU A 26 -6.24 1.41 -0.13
N THR A 27 -5.85 2.67 -0.35
CA THR A 27 -4.86 3.03 -1.36
C THR A 27 -3.67 3.68 -0.68
N HIS A 28 -2.48 3.19 -1.01
CA HIS A 28 -1.23 3.68 -0.46
C HIS A 28 -0.22 3.91 -1.58
N VAL A 29 0.66 4.88 -1.37
CA VAL A 29 1.89 4.95 -2.16
C VAL A 29 2.81 3.84 -1.64
N GLY A 30 3.29 3.03 -2.57
CA GLY A 30 4.22 1.93 -2.36
C GLY A 30 5.47 2.08 -3.23
N GLY A 31 6.40 1.16 -3.03
CA GLY A 31 7.74 1.21 -3.63
C GLY A 31 8.79 1.08 -2.53
N LYS A 32 9.91 0.42 -2.83
CA LYS A 32 10.92 0.10 -1.80
C LYS A 32 11.39 1.34 -1.03
N GLY A 33 11.60 2.47 -1.72
CA GLY A 33 11.97 3.74 -1.08
C GLY A 33 10.90 4.30 -0.13
N VAL A 34 9.62 4.19 -0.50
CA VAL A 34 8.48 4.61 0.34
C VAL A 34 8.37 3.74 1.58
N ASN A 35 8.59 2.43 1.43
CA ASN A 35 8.57 1.50 2.56
C ASN A 35 9.72 1.78 3.54
N VAL A 36 10.93 2.03 3.03
CA VAL A 36 12.10 2.39 3.85
C VAL A 36 11.86 3.70 4.59
N ALA A 37 11.37 4.73 3.91
CA ALA A 37 11.03 6.02 4.52
C ALA A 37 9.96 5.90 5.62
N ARG A 38 8.96 5.04 5.44
CA ARG A 38 7.94 4.76 6.46
C ARG A 38 8.56 4.18 7.73
N VAL A 39 9.46 3.21 7.59
CA VAL A 39 10.17 2.60 8.73
C VAL A 39 11.07 3.62 9.42
N LEU A 40 11.85 4.40 8.66
CA LEU A 40 12.68 5.47 9.21
C LEU A 40 11.86 6.48 10.03
N LYS A 41 10.69 6.88 9.52
CA LYS A 41 9.78 7.77 10.24
C LYS A 41 9.25 7.15 11.55
N GLN A 42 8.93 5.86 11.55
CA GLN A 42 8.51 5.14 12.77
C GLN A 42 9.63 5.05 13.83
N LEU A 43 10.89 5.07 13.40
CA LEU A 43 12.07 5.10 14.26
C LEU A 43 12.48 6.51 14.70
N GLY A 44 11.69 7.55 14.36
CA GLY A 44 11.99 8.94 14.70
C GLY A 44 13.03 9.60 13.80
N VAL A 45 13.38 8.99 12.66
CA VAL A 45 14.34 9.53 11.70
C VAL A 45 13.61 10.37 10.65
N GLU A 46 13.95 11.66 10.57
CA GLU A 46 13.47 12.54 9.52
C GLU A 46 13.93 12.04 8.14
N ASN A 47 13.01 12.03 7.18
CA ASN A 47 13.30 11.64 5.81
C ASN A 47 12.31 12.32 4.84
N VAL A 48 12.72 12.42 3.57
CA VAL A 48 11.90 12.95 2.48
C VAL A 48 11.86 11.92 1.37
N VAL A 49 10.65 11.58 0.93
CA VAL A 49 10.43 10.73 -0.25
C VAL A 49 10.12 11.63 -1.43
N LEU A 50 11.04 11.71 -2.39
CA LEU A 50 10.78 12.30 -3.70
C LEU A 50 10.19 11.19 -4.58
N CYS A 51 8.88 11.25 -4.80
CA CYS A 51 8.14 10.30 -5.64
C CYS A 51 8.21 10.72 -7.11
#